data_AF-A0A0R1QNJ1-F1
#
_entry.id   AF-A0A0R1QNJ1-F1
#
_cell.length_a   1.000
_cell.length_b   1.000
_cell.length_c   1.000
_cell.angle_alpha   90.00
_cell.angle_beta   90.00
_cell.angle_gamma   90.00
#
_symmetry.space_group_name_H-M   'P 1'
#
loop_
_entity.id
_entity.type
_entity.pdbx_description
1 polymer ?
#
loop_
_entity_poly.entity_id
_entity_poly.type
_entity_poly.pdbx_seq_one_letter_code
_entity_poly.pdbx_strand_id
1 'polypeptide(L)'
;MVVDIHIKGVADADAAIIKQLADSKGLTRNKYLARLIHQHARDYYVEGELNDLAELTRQSNVVIRRNTEVITALLDSLGIERGDGIGK
;
A
#
# COMPACT_ATOMS: atom_id res chain seq x y z
N MET A 1 -3.90 24.57 5.94
CA MET A 1 -3.20 24.55 7.23
C MET A 1 -1.71 24.64 6.94
N VAL A 2 -1.02 25.67 7.42
CA VAL A 2 0.44 25.79 7.26
C VAL A 2 1.06 25.34 8.57
N VAL A 3 1.91 24.32 8.52
CA VAL A 3 2.65 23.81 9.68
C VAL A 3 4.10 24.19 9.47
N ASP A 4 4.65 24.97 10.40
CA ASP A 4 6.08 25.27 10.44
C ASP A 4 6.78 24.23 11.32
N ILE A 5 7.88 23.67 10.82
CA ILE A 5 8.63 22.60 11.48
C ILE A 5 10.07 23.05 11.63
N HIS A 6 10.50 23.20 12.88
CA HIS A 6 11.88 23.52 13.22
C HIS A 6 12.63 22.25 13.66
N ILE A 7 13.55 21.79 12.82
CA ILE A 7 14.35 20.59 13.06
C ILE A 7 15.66 20.99 13.75
N LYS A 8 15.91 20.48 14.95
CA LYS A 8 17.13 20.72 15.74
C LYS A 8 18.07 19.52 15.67
N GLY A 9 19.36 19.76 15.92
CA GLY A 9 20.35 18.68 16.04
C GLY A 9 20.78 18.05 14.72
N VAL A 10 20.57 18.73 13.59
CA VAL A 10 21.09 18.28 12.29
C VAL A 10 22.57 18.61 12.23
N ALA A 11 23.42 17.61 11.99
CA ALA A 11 24.84 17.84 11.83
C ALA A 11 25.11 18.68 10.57
N ASP A 12 26.14 19.53 10.60
CA ASP A 12 26.47 20.41 9.48
C ASP A 12 26.75 19.64 8.18
N ALA A 13 27.37 18.46 8.31
CA ALA A 13 27.60 17.55 7.19
C ALA A 13 26.30 17.09 6.54
N ASP A 14 25.31 16.68 7.35
CA ASP A 14 24.00 16.25 6.85
C ASP A 14 23.25 17.41 6.20
N ALA A 15 23.29 18.60 6.81
CA ALA A 15 22.69 19.80 6.26
C ALA A 15 23.31 20.20 4.91
N ALA A 16 24.62 20.01 4.75
CA ALA A 16 25.33 20.23 3.50
C ALA A 16 24.93 19.23 2.41
N ILE A 17 24.81 17.94 2.76
CA ILE A 17 24.34 16.89 1.84
C ILE A 17 22.91 17.19 1.37
N ILE A 18 22.01 17.53 2.29
CA ILE A 18 20.61 17.87 1.96
C ILE A 18 20.56 19.06 1.00
N LYS A 19 21.40 20.08 1.24
CA LYS A 19 21.49 21.25 0.36
C LYS A 19 21.99 20.87 -1.04
N GLN A 20 23.07 20.10 -1.13
CA GLN A 20 23.63 19.66 -2.41
C GLN A 20 22.62 18.83 -3.22
N LEU A 21 21.88 17.94 -2.56
CA LEU A 21 20.83 17.15 -3.20
C LEU A 21 19.66 18.01 -3.65
N ALA A 22 19.26 19.01 -2.87
CA ALA A 22 18.24 19.98 -3.26
C ALA A 22 18.67 20.78 -4.50
N ASP A 23 19.90 21.29 -4.50
CA ASP A 23 20.48 22.07 -5.61
C ASP A 23 20.55 21.23 -6.89
N SER A 24 20.98 19.96 -6.80
CA SER A 24 21.03 19.02 -7.93
C SER A 24 19.65 18.76 -8.58
N LYS A 25 18.57 19.03 -7.84
CA LYS A 25 17.18 18.86 -8.29
C LYS A 25 16.51 20.19 -8.61
N GLY A 26 17.22 21.31 -8.55
CA GLY A 26 16.67 22.66 -8.75
C GLY A 26 15.64 23.05 -7.69
N LEU A 27 15.76 22.52 -6.47
CA LEU A 27 14.82 22.76 -5.37
C LEU A 27 15.49 23.57 -4.27
N THR A 28 14.69 24.39 -3.57
CA THR A 28 15.14 24.96 -2.31
C THR A 28 15.25 23.86 -1.26
N ARG A 29 16.17 24.02 -0.31
CA ARG A 29 16.35 23.07 0.81
C ARG A 29 15.04 22.73 1.51
N ASN A 30 14.20 23.72 1.80
CA ASN A 30 12.91 23.52 2.48
C ASN A 30 11.93 22.71 1.63
N LYS A 31 11.84 23.00 0.32
CA LYS A 31 10.98 22.25 -0.60
C LYS A 31 11.45 20.81 -0.75
N TYR A 32 12.77 20.59 -0.75
CA TYR A 32 13.35 19.26 -0.78
C TYR A 32 13.07 18.47 0.51
N LEU A 33 13.23 19.09 1.68
CA LEU A 33 12.90 18.48 2.97
C LEU A 33 11.41 18.12 3.09
N ALA A 34 10.51 19.03 2.68
CA ALA A 34 9.08 18.75 2.67
C ALA A 34 8.74 17.55 1.77
N ARG A 35 9.43 17.42 0.62
CA ARG A 35 9.27 16.27 -0.27
C ARG A 35 9.77 14.98 0.37
N LEU A 36 10.91 15.00 1.07
CA LEU A 36 11.43 13.82 1.77
C LEU A 36 10.48 13.36 2.88
N ILE A 37 9.97 14.28 3.68
CA ILE A 37 8.98 13.98 4.73
C ILE A 37 7.71 13.37 4.10
N HIS A 38 7.21 13.97 3.02
CA HIS A 38 6.03 13.45 2.32
C HIS A 38 6.26 12.05 1.73
N GLN A 39 7.40 11.83 1.09
CA GLN A 39 7.76 10.53 0.53
C GLN A 39 7.87 9.49 1.63
N HIS A 40 8.59 9.77 2.71
CA HIS A 40 8.72 8.83 3.83
C HIS A 40 7.37 8.50 4.47
N ALA A 41 6.50 9.49 4.67
CA ALA A 41 5.15 9.24 5.18
C ALA A 41 4.33 8.38 4.22
N ARG A 42 4.43 8.62 2.91
CA ARG A 42 3.77 7.77 1.91
C ARG A 42 4.30 6.35 1.96
N ASP A 43 5.61 6.16 1.92
CA ASP A 43 6.23 4.84 1.90
C ASP A 43 5.87 4.07 3.18
N TYR A 44 5.91 4.73 4.35
CA TYR A 44 5.64 4.07 5.63
C TYR A 44 4.15 3.76 5.87
N TYR A 45 3.24 4.67 5.52
CA TYR A 45 1.81 4.50 5.83
C TYR A 45 1.01 3.87 4.69
N VAL A 46 1.43 4.03 3.43
CA VAL A 46 0.66 3.54 2.27
C VAL A 46 1.13 2.17 1.80
N GLU A 47 2.42 1.83 1.90
CA GLU A 47 2.89 0.49 1.49
C GLU A 47 2.46 -0.61 2.47
N GLY A 48 2.42 -0.31 3.78
CA GLY A 48 1.92 -1.24 4.80
C GLY A 48 0.46 -1.63 4.57
N GLU A 49 -0.42 -0.64 4.38
CA GLU A 49 -1.85 -0.89 4.14
C GLU A 49 -2.12 -1.61 2.81
N LEU A 50 -1.35 -1.31 1.76
CA LEU A 50 -1.45 -2.01 0.48
C LEU A 50 -1.00 -3.47 0.59
N ASN A 51 0.04 -3.75 1.37
CA ASN A 51 0.52 -5.10 1.60
C ASN A 51 -0.49 -5.93 2.41
N ASP A 52 -1.08 -5.34 3.44
CA ASP A 52 -2.12 -5.97 4.27
C ASP A 52 -3.38 -6.28 3.45
N LEU A 53 -3.81 -5.36 2.57
CA LEU A 53 -4.96 -5.60 1.69
C LEU A 53 -4.68 -6.69 0.64
N ALA A 54 -3.48 -6.72 0.07
CA ALA A 54 -3.07 -7.76 -0.86
C ALA A 54 -3.02 -9.14 -0.18
N GLU A 55 -2.50 -9.20 1.05
CA GLU A 55 -2.50 -10.42 1.84
C GLU A 55 -3.93 -10.86 2.20
N LEU A 56 -4.78 -9.95 2.67
CA LEU A 56 -6.18 -10.22 2.98
C LEU A 56 -6.95 -10.73 1.76
N THR A 57 -6.72 -10.14 0.59
CA THR A 57 -7.33 -10.57 -0.69
C THR A 57 -6.87 -11.99 -1.07
N ARG A 58 -5.59 -12.28 -0.89
CA ARG A 58 -5.03 -13.62 -1.14
C ARG A 58 -5.65 -14.67 -0.22
N GLN A 59 -5.76 -14.38 1.07
CA GLN A 59 -6.37 -15.27 2.05
C GLN A 59 -7.87 -15.48 1.76
N SER A 60 -8.59 -14.40 1.44
CA SER A 60 -10.02 -14.45 1.10
C SER A 60 -10.29 -15.33 -0.13
N ASN A 61 -9.46 -15.24 -1.17
CA ASN A 61 -9.57 -16.11 -2.35
C ASN A 61 -9.42 -17.60 -2.00
N VAL A 62 -8.52 -17.95 -1.08
CA VAL A 62 -8.33 -19.34 -0.64
C VAL A 62 -9.59 -19.86 0.08
N VAL A 63 -10.17 -19.05 0.97
CA VAL A 63 -11.39 -19.42 1.71
C VAL A 63 -12.58 -19.55 0.77
N ILE A 64 -12.81 -18.58 -0.12
CA ILE A 64 -13.91 -18.63 -1.09
C ILE A 64 -13.80 -19.85 -2.00
N ARG A 65 -12.59 -20.17 -2.47
CA ARG A 65 -12.37 -21.36 -3.32
C ARG A 65 -12.70 -22.64 -2.55
N ARG A 66 -12.18 -22.80 -1.33
CA ARG A 66 -12.47 -23.98 -0.49
C ARG A 66 -13.95 -24.11 -0.18
N ASN A 67 -14.63 -23.00 0.13
CA ASN A 67 -16.06 -23.00 0.36
C ASN A 67 -16.83 -23.40 -0.90
N THR A 68 -16.42 -22.90 -2.07
CA THR A 68 -17.00 -23.29 -3.37
C THR A 68 -16.80 -24.77 -3.66
N GLU A 69 -15.63 -25.33 -3.38
CA GLU A 69 -15.33 -26.76 -3.52
C GLU A 69 -16.24 -27.62 -2.62
N VAL A 70 -16.37 -27.24 -1.34
CA VAL A 70 -17.24 -27.94 -0.38
C VAL A 70 -18.72 -27.85 -0.79
N ILE A 71 -19.19 -26.66 -1.19
CA ILE A 71 -20.56 -26.47 -1.67
C ILE A 71 -20.81 -27.32 -2.92
N THR A 72 -19.85 -27.37 -3.86
CA THR A 72 -19.98 -28.20 -5.06
C THR A 72 -20.07 -29.68 -4.70
N ALA A 73 -19.18 -30.17 -3.83
CA ALA A 73 -19.23 -31.55 -3.37
C ALA A 73 -20.54 -31.90 -2.63
N LEU A 74 -21.08 -30.96 -1.85
CA LEU A 74 -22.38 -31.12 -1.21
C LEU A 74 -23.52 -31.19 -2.21
N LEU A 75 -23.56 -30.28 -3.21
CA LEU A 75 -24.57 -30.29 -4.27
C LEU A 75 -24.52 -31.60 -5.09
N ASP A 76 -23.31 -32.05 -5.44
CA ASP A 76 -23.09 -33.32 -6.13
C ASP A 76 -23.59 -34.50 -5.28
N SER A 77 -23.30 -34.50 -3.97
CA SER A 77 -23.77 -35.56 -3.04
C SER A 77 -25.28 -35.59 -2.86
N LEU A 78 -25.95 -34.46 -3.05
CA LEU A 78 -27.40 -34.31 -2.97
C LEU A 78 -28.09 -34.55 -4.32
N GLY A 79 -27.34 -34.82 -5.40
CA GLY A 79 -27.88 -35.02 -6.75
C GLY A 79 -28.50 -33.76 -7.35
N ILE A 80 -28.08 -32.57 -6.89
CA ILE A 80 -28.56 -31.28 -7.39
C ILE A 80 -27.61 -30.85 -8.51
N GLU A 81 -28.01 -31.07 -9.77
CA GLU A 81 -27.28 -30.55 -10.93
C GLU A 81 -27.36 -29.01 -10.94
N ARG A 82 -26.23 -28.36 -11.26
CA ARG A 82 -26.22 -26.91 -11.50
C ARG A 82 -27.21 -26.63 -12.62
N GLY A 83 -28.25 -25.85 -12.34
CA GLY A 83 -29.11 -25.31 -13.39
C GLY A 83 -28.25 -24.53 -14.37
N ASP A 84 -28.13 -25.05 -15.59
CA ASP A 84 -27.60 -24.29 -16.72
C ASP A 84 -28.48 -23.05 -16.92
N GLY A 85 -27.90 -21.86 -16.70
CA GLY A 85 -28.44 -20.63 -17.24
C GLY A 85 -28.33 -19.41 -16.34
N ILE A 86 -27.34 -18.57 -16.62
CA ILE A 86 -27.56 -17.27 -17.29
C ILE A 86 -26.39 -17.18 -18.29
N GLY A 87 -26.58 -17.30 -19.61
CA GLY A 87 -27.40 -16.41 -20.41
C GLY A 87 -26.50 -15.28 -20.91
N LYS A 88 -26.31 -15.24 -22.24
CA LYS A 88 -25.58 -14.25 -23.05
C LYS A 88 -25.34 -12.87 -22.44
#